data_AF-A0A8J5MNK0-F1
#
_entry.id   AF-A0A8J5MNK0-F1
#
_cell.length_a   1.000
_cell.length_b   1.000
_cell.length_c   1.000
_cell.angle_alpha   90.00
_cell.angle_beta   90.00
_cell.angle_gamma   90.00
#
_symmetry.space_group_name_H-M   'P 1'
#
loop_
_entity.id
_entity.type
_entity.pdbx_description
1 polymer ?
#
loop_
_entity_poly.entity_id
_entity_poly.type
_entity_poly.pdbx_seq_one_letter_code
_entity_poly.pdbx_strand_id
1 'polypeptide(L)'
;MSSSTEDSEYEPSLRSLNTSDNSASSSDNDYFSTSEEEEEEGEGRAWRSLELSEERMNTPPPRFPFTGNPGIKIDENPAELSPFEFFSLFIDKRIIDSVLVETNRFAEQTGQDDSLWRPVTEAELFVFFAMKMLGGIVKMPEEEMNWSHDELLERPIFRQLMTMKWKTS
;
A
#
# COMPACT_ATOMS: atom_id res chain seq x y z
N MET A 1 -9.52 4.95 -57.30
CA MET A 1 -9.86 3.51 -57.09
C MET A 1 -8.55 2.75 -57.28
N SER A 2 -7.87 2.18 -56.30
CA SER A 2 -8.22 1.88 -54.90
C SER A 2 -6.92 1.85 -54.07
N SER A 3 -7.02 2.26 -52.80
CA SER A 3 -6.04 1.99 -51.75
C SER A 3 -6.04 0.51 -51.36
N SER A 4 -4.88 -0.01 -50.97
CA SER A 4 -4.73 -1.00 -49.90
C SER A 4 -3.32 -0.90 -49.32
N THR A 5 -3.23 -0.41 -48.09
CA THR A 5 -2.06 -0.56 -47.21
C THR A 5 -2.35 -1.76 -46.30
N GLU A 6 -1.57 -2.82 -46.43
CA GLU A 6 -1.62 -3.98 -45.54
C GLU A 6 -0.65 -3.74 -44.39
N ASP A 7 -1.19 -3.53 -43.18
CA ASP A 7 -0.43 -3.51 -41.92
C ASP A 7 -0.19 -4.97 -41.49
N SER A 8 1.08 -5.37 -41.38
CA SER A 8 1.45 -6.65 -40.79
C SER A 8 1.55 -6.51 -39.27
N GLU A 9 0.71 -7.23 -38.53
CA GLU A 9 0.72 -7.28 -37.08
C GLU A 9 2.01 -7.93 -36.54
N TYR A 10 2.61 -7.29 -35.54
CA TYR A 10 3.82 -7.70 -34.86
C TYR A 10 3.48 -8.69 -33.72
N GLU A 11 3.98 -9.92 -33.83
CA GLU A 11 3.88 -10.98 -32.80
C GLU A 11 5.22 -11.10 -32.05
N PRO A 12 5.28 -10.87 -30.73
CA PRO A 12 6.51 -11.02 -29.97
C PRO A 12 6.70 -12.49 -29.55
N SER A 13 7.73 -13.14 -30.09
CA SER A 13 8.15 -14.47 -29.66
C SER A 13 8.58 -14.48 -28.19
N LEU A 14 7.83 -15.19 -27.32
CA LEU A 14 8.18 -15.39 -25.92
C LEU A 14 9.46 -16.23 -25.80
N ARG A 15 10.57 -15.55 -25.52
CA ARG A 15 11.85 -16.20 -25.20
C ARG A 15 11.76 -16.74 -23.77
N SER A 16 11.69 -18.07 -23.65
CA SER A 16 11.85 -18.80 -22.40
C SER A 16 13.14 -18.34 -21.70
N LEU A 17 12.99 -17.68 -20.55
CA LEU A 17 14.08 -17.34 -19.64
C LEU A 17 14.05 -18.36 -18.50
N ASN A 18 14.90 -19.36 -18.65
CA ASN A 18 15.28 -20.25 -17.57
C ASN A 18 16.29 -19.51 -16.69
N THR A 19 15.94 -19.21 -15.44
CA THR A 19 16.89 -18.68 -14.45
C THR A 19 16.93 -19.63 -13.26
N SER A 20 17.81 -20.62 -13.37
CA SER A 20 18.37 -21.32 -12.22
C SER A 20 19.58 -20.53 -11.72
N ASP A 21 19.68 -20.39 -10.40
CA ASP A 21 20.85 -20.07 -9.55
C ASP A 21 20.56 -18.88 -8.62
N ASN A 22 21.01 -18.81 -7.38
CA ASN A 22 21.40 -19.74 -6.32
C ASN A 22 21.60 -18.85 -5.08
N SER A 23 21.17 -19.33 -3.90
CA SER A 23 21.53 -18.88 -2.54
C SER A 23 21.62 -17.37 -2.21
N ALA A 24 20.64 -16.85 -1.47
CA ALA A 24 20.86 -15.74 -0.55
C ALA A 24 20.89 -16.28 0.88
N SER A 25 22.07 -16.29 1.49
CA SER A 25 22.30 -16.60 2.91
C SER A 25 21.86 -15.41 3.76
N SER A 26 20.87 -15.58 4.64
CA SER A 26 20.53 -14.59 5.66
C SER A 26 21.20 -14.99 6.97
N SER A 27 22.03 -14.08 7.49
CA SER A 27 22.76 -14.24 8.75
C SER A 27 21.84 -13.97 9.94
N ASP A 28 22.02 -14.79 10.97
CA ASP A 28 21.29 -14.81 12.24
C ASP A 28 21.37 -13.52 13.04
N ASN A 29 20.31 -13.21 13.79
CA ASN A 29 20.40 -12.45 15.03
C ASN A 29 19.56 -13.16 16.10
N ASP A 30 20.27 -13.76 17.04
CA ASP A 30 19.75 -14.42 18.23
C ASP A 30 19.24 -13.39 19.25
N TYR A 31 17.92 -13.35 19.49
CA TYR A 31 17.38 -12.87 20.76
C TYR A 31 16.41 -13.91 21.32
N PHE A 32 16.95 -14.71 22.23
CA PHE A 32 16.27 -15.74 22.98
C PHE A 32 15.37 -15.10 24.06
N SER A 33 14.07 -15.30 23.94
CA SER A 33 13.13 -15.27 25.07
C SER A 33 12.35 -16.56 25.05
N THR A 34 12.79 -17.52 25.87
CA THR A 34 12.00 -18.72 26.19
C THR A 34 10.80 -18.33 27.05
N SER A 35 9.67 -18.20 26.40
CA SER A 35 8.37 -18.48 26.99
C SER A 35 7.91 -19.80 26.39
N GLU A 36 7.98 -20.87 27.19
CA GLU A 36 7.32 -22.14 26.90
C GLU A 36 5.81 -21.90 26.98
N GLU A 37 5.24 -21.33 25.92
CA GLU A 37 3.82 -21.47 25.65
C GLU A 37 3.68 -22.75 24.83
N GLU A 38 2.99 -23.74 25.39
CA GLU A 38 2.52 -24.89 24.62
C GLU A 38 1.56 -24.33 23.57
N GLU A 39 2.10 -24.01 22.40
CA GLU A 39 1.31 -23.85 21.19
C GLU A 39 0.69 -25.21 20.90
N GLU A 40 -0.56 -25.41 21.34
CA GLU A 40 -1.48 -26.23 20.56
C GLU A 40 -1.53 -25.57 19.18
N GLU A 41 -0.65 -26.01 18.28
CA GLU A 41 -0.75 -25.82 16.84
C GLU A 41 -2.06 -26.48 16.41
N GLY A 42 -3.17 -25.79 16.64
CA GLY A 42 -4.44 -26.12 16.04
C GLY A 42 -4.23 -26.07 14.54
N GLU A 43 -4.29 -27.24 13.89
CA GLU A 43 -4.03 -27.48 12.47
C GLU A 43 -4.59 -26.35 11.59
N GLY A 44 -3.77 -25.32 11.39
CA GLY A 44 -4.04 -24.23 10.47
C GLY A 44 -4.11 -24.85 9.09
N ARG A 45 -5.22 -24.62 8.38
CA ARG A 45 -5.55 -25.26 7.08
C ARG A 45 -4.31 -25.41 6.19
N ALA A 46 -3.73 -26.61 6.20
CA ALA A 46 -2.65 -26.96 5.29
C ALA A 46 -3.25 -27.01 3.88
N TRP A 47 -2.82 -26.09 3.00
CA TRP A 47 -3.22 -26.11 1.60
C TRP A 47 -2.68 -27.39 0.97
N ARG A 48 -3.56 -28.35 0.76
CA ARG A 48 -3.20 -29.62 0.12
C ARG A 48 -3.39 -29.46 -1.38
N SER A 49 -2.28 -29.53 -2.13
CA SER A 49 -2.36 -29.66 -3.58
C SER A 49 -3.11 -30.95 -3.92
N LEU A 50 -4.21 -30.82 -4.63
CA LEU A 50 -4.96 -31.97 -5.13
C LEU A 50 -4.46 -32.23 -6.55
N GLU A 51 -3.59 -33.23 -6.71
CA GLU A 51 -3.25 -33.75 -8.03
C GLU A 51 -4.49 -34.47 -8.58
N LEU A 52 -5.31 -33.72 -9.32
CA LEU A 52 -6.42 -34.25 -10.08
C LEU A 52 -5.88 -34.79 -11.41
N SER A 53 -6.10 -36.07 -11.68
CA SER A 53 -5.91 -36.60 -13.03
C SER A 53 -6.84 -35.87 -14.00
N GLU A 54 -6.44 -35.73 -15.27
CA GLU A 54 -7.26 -35.07 -16.31
C GLU A 54 -8.68 -35.68 -16.41
N GLU A 55 -8.81 -36.98 -16.10
CA GLU A 55 -10.08 -37.71 -16.06
C GLU A 55 -11.03 -37.31 -14.91
N ARG A 56 -10.52 -36.65 -13.86
CA ARG A 56 -11.30 -36.19 -12.70
C ARG A 56 -11.58 -34.68 -12.71
N MET A 57 -11.18 -33.97 -13.77
CA MET A 57 -11.52 -32.56 -13.93
C MET A 57 -12.98 -32.44 -14.38
N ASN A 58 -13.86 -32.00 -13.48
CA ASN A 58 -15.21 -31.58 -13.87
C ASN A 58 -15.11 -30.48 -14.93
N THR A 59 -16.07 -30.44 -15.86
CA THR A 59 -16.16 -29.33 -16.81
C THR A 59 -16.23 -28.01 -16.03
N PRO A 60 -15.41 -26.99 -16.40
CA PRO A 60 -15.49 -25.70 -15.75
C PRO A 60 -16.93 -25.19 -15.80
N PRO A 61 -17.44 -24.60 -14.72
CA PRO A 61 -18.75 -23.97 -14.74
C PRO A 61 -18.89 -23.03 -15.94
N PRO A 62 -20.09 -22.91 -16.55
CA PRO A 62 -20.34 -21.98 -17.63
C PRO A 62 -19.87 -20.57 -17.23
N ARG A 63 -19.06 -19.94 -18.09
CA ARG A 63 -18.65 -18.54 -17.88
C ARG A 63 -19.86 -17.65 -18.11
N PHE A 64 -20.40 -17.09 -17.05
CA PHE A 64 -21.45 -16.09 -17.15
C PHE A 64 -20.84 -14.76 -17.62
N PRO A 65 -21.43 -14.08 -18.61
CA PRO A 65 -20.99 -12.75 -18.99
C PRO A 65 -21.25 -11.78 -17.82
N PHE A 66 -20.33 -10.85 -17.59
CA PHE A 66 -20.55 -9.75 -16.67
C PHE A 66 -21.65 -8.84 -17.21
N THR A 67 -22.76 -8.72 -16.48
CA THR A 67 -23.92 -7.88 -16.86
C THR A 67 -24.00 -6.56 -16.09
N GLY A 68 -23.06 -6.32 -15.17
CA GLY A 68 -22.99 -5.06 -14.45
C GLY A 68 -22.57 -3.92 -15.38
N ASN A 69 -22.84 -2.69 -14.95
CA ASN A 69 -22.24 -1.51 -15.57
C ASN A 69 -20.87 -1.25 -14.89
N PRO A 70 -19.74 -1.55 -15.57
CA PRO A 70 -18.41 -1.31 -15.02
C PRO A 70 -18.04 0.18 -15.11
N GLY A 71 -17.06 0.61 -14.32
CA GLY A 71 -16.56 1.98 -14.33
C GLY A 71 -16.91 2.77 -13.06
N ILE A 72 -16.49 4.05 -13.07
CA ILE A 72 -16.68 4.96 -11.94
C ILE A 72 -18.16 5.33 -11.85
N LYS A 73 -18.76 5.12 -10.67
CA LYS A 73 -20.17 5.41 -10.39
C LYS A 73 -20.27 6.64 -9.50
N ILE A 74 -20.08 7.80 -10.11
CA ILE A 74 -20.23 9.10 -9.45
C ILE A 74 -21.16 9.97 -10.31
N ASP A 75 -21.81 10.93 -9.67
CA ASP A 75 -22.78 11.82 -10.36
C ASP A 75 -22.08 12.91 -11.19
N GLU A 76 -20.85 13.27 -10.82
CA GLU A 76 -20.03 14.24 -11.54
C GLU A 76 -19.30 13.62 -12.73
N ASN A 77 -18.92 14.44 -13.70
CA ASN A 77 -18.08 13.99 -14.81
C ASN A 77 -16.66 13.71 -14.30
N PRO A 78 -16.14 12.46 -14.38
CA PRO A 78 -14.79 12.13 -13.91
C PRO A 78 -13.67 12.96 -14.55
N ALA A 79 -13.87 13.47 -15.77
CA ALA A 79 -12.87 14.28 -16.47
C ALA A 79 -12.75 15.72 -15.91
N GLU A 80 -13.73 16.17 -15.12
CA GLU A 80 -13.77 17.52 -14.54
C GLU A 80 -13.25 17.55 -13.10
N LEU A 81 -13.09 16.40 -12.47
CA LEU A 81 -12.61 16.28 -11.11
C LEU A 81 -11.08 16.42 -11.03
N SER A 82 -10.63 17.27 -10.13
CA SER A 82 -9.23 17.34 -9.72
C SER A 82 -8.82 16.09 -8.91
N PRO A 83 -7.52 15.77 -8.83
CA PRO A 83 -7.04 14.67 -8.00
C PRO A 83 -7.46 14.77 -6.52
N PHE A 84 -7.60 16.00 -6.00
CA PHE A 84 -8.04 16.23 -4.63
C PHE A 84 -9.54 15.95 -4.45
N GLU A 85 -10.38 16.29 -5.43
CA GLU A 85 -11.80 15.96 -5.39
C GLU A 85 -12.01 14.44 -5.48
N PHE A 86 -11.24 13.75 -6.33
CA PHE A 86 -11.22 12.29 -6.34
C PHE A 86 -10.81 11.69 -4.99
N PHE A 87 -9.78 12.22 -4.34
CA PHE A 87 -9.39 11.81 -2.99
C PHE A 87 -10.54 11.97 -2.00
N SER A 88 -11.26 13.09 -2.10
CA SER A 88 -12.37 13.45 -1.20
C SER A 88 -13.60 12.54 -1.37
N LEU A 89 -13.71 11.78 -2.48
CA LEU A 89 -14.73 10.74 -2.63
C LEU A 89 -14.51 9.55 -1.69
N PHE A 90 -13.25 9.27 -1.31
CA PHE A 90 -12.89 8.18 -0.41
C PHE A 90 -12.73 8.65 1.03
N ILE A 91 -12.06 9.78 1.21
CA ILE A 91 -11.79 10.40 2.51
C ILE A 91 -12.62 11.67 2.58
N ASP A 92 -13.90 11.48 2.89
CA ASP A 92 -14.84 12.59 3.01
C ASP A 92 -14.59 13.39 4.30
N LYS A 93 -15.28 14.53 4.42
CA LYS A 93 -15.16 15.39 5.59
C LYS A 93 -15.50 14.67 6.90
N ARG A 94 -16.41 13.70 6.89
CA ARG A 94 -16.81 12.98 8.10
C ARG A 94 -15.67 12.12 8.63
N ILE A 95 -14.93 11.47 7.73
CA ILE A 95 -13.73 10.71 8.08
C ILE A 95 -12.65 11.64 8.62
N ILE A 96 -12.37 12.75 7.93
CA ILE A 96 -11.39 13.76 8.36
C ILE A 96 -11.71 14.26 9.78
N ASP A 97 -12.95 14.69 10.00
CA ASP A 97 -13.39 15.22 11.30
C ASP A 97 -13.29 14.14 12.40
N SER A 98 -13.66 12.89 12.09
CA SER A 98 -13.56 11.77 13.04
C SER A 98 -12.12 11.45 13.44
N VAL A 99 -11.20 11.39 12.47
CA VAL A 99 -9.78 11.14 12.73
C VAL A 99 -9.18 12.29 13.54
N LEU A 100 -9.54 13.52 13.24
CA LEU A 100 -9.04 14.71 13.94
C LEU A 100 -9.50 14.74 15.40
N VAL A 101 -10.79 14.48 15.65
CA VAL A 101 -11.34 14.41 17.01
C VAL A 101 -10.68 13.29 17.80
N GLU A 102 -10.55 12.10 17.21
CA GLU A 102 -9.98 10.94 17.90
C GLU A 102 -8.49 11.13 18.21
N THR A 103 -7.73 11.65 17.25
CA THR A 103 -6.29 11.88 17.39
C THR A 103 -5.99 12.86 18.52
N ASN A 104 -6.75 13.96 18.58
CA ASN A 104 -6.60 14.96 19.62
C ASN A 104 -7.05 14.42 20.99
N ARG A 105 -8.19 13.70 21.04
CA ARG A 105 -8.65 13.06 22.27
C ARG A 105 -7.64 12.05 22.80
N PHE A 106 -7.07 11.23 21.94
CA PHE A 106 -6.06 10.25 22.33
C PHE A 106 -4.83 10.92 22.93
N ALA A 107 -4.35 12.01 22.32
CA ALA A 107 -3.22 12.76 22.85
C ALA A 107 -3.52 13.43 24.20
N GLU A 108 -4.74 13.92 24.44
CA GLU A 108 -5.17 14.42 25.74
C GLU A 108 -5.22 13.32 26.82
N GLN A 109 -5.56 12.09 26.43
CA GLN A 109 -5.66 10.94 27.34
C GLN A 109 -4.30 10.31 27.66
N THR A 110 -3.38 10.32 26.70
CA THR A 110 -2.09 9.60 26.78
C THR A 110 -0.88 10.51 26.96
N GLY A 111 -1.04 11.80 26.65
CA GLY A 111 0.01 12.81 26.79
C GLY A 111 0.33 13.06 28.26
N GLN A 112 1.27 12.29 28.81
CA GLN A 112 1.99 12.68 30.02
C GLN A 112 2.81 13.93 29.72
N ASP A 113 2.32 15.10 30.14
CA ASP A 113 3.08 16.37 30.30
C ASP A 113 4.04 16.75 29.15
N ASP A 114 3.77 16.32 27.91
CA ASP A 114 4.56 16.76 26.77
C ASP A 114 4.10 18.17 26.40
N SER A 115 4.71 19.16 27.04
CA SER A 115 4.47 20.60 26.83
C SER A 115 4.58 21.06 25.37
N LEU A 116 5.05 20.18 24.47
CA LEU A 116 5.23 20.42 23.05
C LEU A 116 4.04 19.96 22.20
N TRP A 117 3.17 19.08 22.70
CA TRP A 117 2.00 18.62 21.95
C TRP A 117 1.01 19.76 21.72
N ARG A 118 0.46 19.82 20.51
CA ARG A 118 -0.59 20.77 20.12
C ARG A 118 -1.69 20.00 19.40
N PRO A 119 -2.96 20.40 19.56
CA PRO A 119 -4.05 19.80 18.80
C PRO A 119 -3.78 19.88 17.30
N VAL A 120 -3.92 18.75 16.63
CA VAL A 120 -3.80 18.59 15.18
C VAL A 120 -4.95 19.33 14.50
N THR A 121 -4.60 20.12 13.50
CA THR A 121 -5.54 20.83 12.62
C THR A 121 -5.86 20.02 11.36
N GLU A 122 -6.96 20.37 10.70
CA GLU A 122 -7.38 19.72 9.44
C GLU A 122 -6.29 19.85 8.37
N ALA A 123 -5.65 21.02 8.27
CA ALA A 123 -4.55 21.25 7.33
C ALA A 123 -3.34 20.34 7.60
N GLU A 124 -2.95 20.17 8.87
CA GLU A 124 -1.85 19.28 9.25
C GLU A 124 -2.17 17.82 8.95
N LEU A 125 -3.43 17.41 9.14
CA LEU A 125 -3.87 16.06 8.79
C LEU A 125 -3.81 15.81 7.27
N PHE A 126 -4.20 16.80 6.45
CA PHE A 126 -4.04 16.69 4.99
C PHE A 126 -2.56 16.65 4.56
N VAL A 127 -1.68 17.41 5.20
CA VAL A 127 -0.23 17.33 4.98
C VAL A 127 0.29 15.93 5.32
N PHE A 128 -0.18 15.35 6.42
CA PHE A 128 0.14 13.97 6.80
C PHE A 128 -0.28 12.96 5.74
N PHE A 129 -1.51 13.04 5.22
CA PHE A 129 -1.94 12.14 4.14
C PHE A 129 -1.14 12.33 2.85
N ALA A 130 -0.87 13.58 2.46
CA ALA A 130 -0.03 13.88 1.29
C ALA A 130 1.35 13.23 1.41
N MET A 131 1.94 13.28 2.61
CA MET A 131 3.24 12.68 2.89
C MET A 131 3.21 11.14 2.88
N LYS A 132 2.15 10.52 3.42
CA LYS A 132 1.96 9.07 3.34
C LYS A 132 1.77 8.60 1.89
N MET A 133 1.02 9.35 1.09
CA MET A 133 0.88 9.08 -0.35
C MET A 133 2.23 9.19 -1.07
N LEU A 134 3.03 10.22 -0.76
CA LEU A 134 4.35 10.42 -1.34
C LEU A 134 5.33 9.29 -0.96
N GLY A 135 5.27 8.77 0.26
CA GLY A 135 6.02 7.59 0.71
C GLY A 135 5.53 6.29 0.05
N GLY A 136 4.25 6.23 -0.35
CA GLY A 136 3.70 5.12 -1.14
C GLY A 136 4.21 5.10 -2.59
N ILE A 137 4.44 6.28 -3.18
CA ILE A 137 4.97 6.42 -4.55
C ILE A 137 6.48 6.13 -4.59
N VAL A 138 7.24 6.74 -3.66
CA VAL A 138 8.68 6.54 -3.55
C VAL A 138 8.97 5.88 -2.21
N LYS A 139 9.16 4.56 -2.26
CA LYS A 139 9.40 3.72 -1.09
C LYS A 139 10.87 3.72 -0.72
N MET A 140 11.16 4.03 0.53
CA MET A 140 12.46 3.80 1.15
C MET A 140 12.45 2.42 1.84
N PRO A 141 13.62 1.77 2.02
CA PRO A 141 13.71 0.51 2.76
C PRO A 141 13.09 0.62 4.16
N GLU A 142 13.33 1.76 4.82
CA GLU A 142 12.77 2.10 6.12
C GLU A 142 12.03 3.44 6.03
N GLU A 143 10.91 3.57 6.74
CA GLU A 143 10.09 4.79 6.70
C GLU A 143 10.88 6.00 7.22
N GLU A 144 11.73 5.78 8.20
CA GLU A 144 12.58 6.77 8.88
C GLU A 144 13.54 7.47 7.90
N MET A 145 14.01 6.74 6.89
CA MET A 145 14.93 7.26 5.88
C MET A 145 14.31 8.36 5.03
N ASN A 146 12.97 8.51 5.00
CA ASN A 146 12.33 9.64 4.32
C ASN A 146 12.70 11.00 4.95
N TRP A 147 13.17 11.02 6.21
CA TRP A 147 13.67 12.21 6.90
C TRP A 147 15.19 12.22 7.09
N SER A 148 15.92 11.36 6.35
CA SER A 148 17.37 11.28 6.45
C SER A 148 18.05 12.60 6.07
N HIS A 149 19.17 12.88 6.76
CA HIS A 149 20.10 13.97 6.45
C HIS A 149 21.27 13.52 5.56
N ASP A 150 21.36 12.22 5.25
CA ASP A 150 22.34 11.70 4.29
C ASP A 150 22.03 12.27 2.91
N GLU A 151 23.01 12.94 2.29
CA GLU A 151 22.86 13.56 0.98
C GLU A 151 22.36 12.59 -0.10
N LEU A 152 22.66 11.29 0.03
CA LEU A 152 22.21 10.27 -0.91
C LEU A 152 20.73 9.89 -0.75
N LEU A 153 20.17 10.11 0.45
CA LEU A 153 18.82 9.70 0.83
C LEU A 153 17.92 10.91 1.14
N GLU A 154 18.46 12.12 1.13
CA GLU A 154 17.75 13.32 1.54
C GLU A 154 16.55 13.59 0.62
N ARG A 155 15.40 13.78 1.26
CA ARG A 155 14.16 14.21 0.60
C ARG A 155 13.69 15.52 1.25
N PRO A 156 14.15 16.68 0.78
CA PRO A 156 13.92 17.96 1.46
C PRO A 156 12.44 18.25 1.72
N ILE A 157 11.56 17.79 0.83
CA ILE A 157 10.11 17.96 0.94
C ILE A 157 9.51 17.33 2.20
N PHE A 158 10.02 16.18 2.68
CA PHE A 158 9.51 15.54 3.90
C PHE A 158 9.80 16.40 5.13
N ARG A 159 11.03 16.92 5.22
CA ARG A 159 11.45 17.79 6.32
C ARG A 159 10.77 19.16 6.29
N GLN A 160 10.47 19.67 5.09
CA GLN A 160 9.76 20.93 4.90
C GLN A 160 8.28 20.83 5.28
N LEU A 161 7.63 19.71 4.93
CA LEU A 161 6.21 19.49 5.21
C LEU A 161 5.96 19.10 6.66
N MET A 162 6.83 18.28 7.25
CA MET A 162 6.67 17.84 8.63
C MET A 162 8.03 17.61 9.29
N THR A 163 8.23 18.22 10.46
CA THR A 163 9.46 18.02 11.23
C THR A 163 9.32 16.76 12.09
N MET A 164 10.01 15.67 11.73
CA MET A 164 10.17 14.55 12.67
C MET A 164 11.09 14.96 13.81
N LYS A 165 10.64 14.76 15.05
CA LYS A 165 11.51 14.81 16.22
C LYS A 165 11.69 13.41 16.77
N TRP A 166 12.88 12.86 16.54
CA TRP A 166 13.32 11.66 17.22
C TRP A 166 13.45 11.95 18.72
N LYS A 167 12.96 11.04 19.57
CA LYS A 167 13.60 10.85 20.88
C LYS A 167 14.94 10.22 20.56
N THR A 168 16.01 11.01 20.58
CA THR A 168 17.35 10.44 20.72
C THR A 168 17.36 9.67 22.03
N SER A 169 17.37 8.34 21.94
CA SER A 169 17.56 7.44 23.08
C SER A 169 18.98 7.53 23.61
#